data_AF-A0A090Y5Q7-F1
#
_entry.id   AF-A0A090Y5Q7-F1
#
_cell.length_a   1.000
_cell.length_b   1.000
_cell.length_c   1.000
_cell.angle_alpha   90.00
_cell.angle_beta   90.00
_cell.angle_gamma   90.00
#
_symmetry.space_group_name_H-M   'P 1'
#
loop_
_entity.id
_entity.type
_entity.pdbx_description
1 polymer ?
#
loop_
_entity_poly.entity_id
_entity_poly.type
_entity_poly.pdbx_seq_one_letter_code
_entity_poly.pdbx_strand_id
1 'polypeptide(L)'
;MEEHVQRIYFEGKKFVKYYNKEYFEEVIQEGKIGLFEAYKKYDPHRYNVKFWSFAWRRVQGRMIDYIDRHSNFLKPGRTIARLANKIKKLDMVNWNAIEIAEAIDESTIQVNKALEFLRIKYVDSLNRIVNDDRGKNLELGDLLPTPFNYFETTEDNLWNSLNEDEQQYLNYKLQGYDVKKLQRAMHLTYEKQNEIETSLKYKARELFNNLESNAEEVRCMSSSQDKAILTKALYLKHKKSKMHDKDVCEKYSISRGNLVKLKASWGVSDPRSANMKQKTLAIASPPKNPVIHLSTIDGDTNTNQINALKEKISQLEGQLRETEEKLKMCENEREALWKIQDILRARFIV
;
A
#
# COMPACT_ATOMS: atom_id res chain seq x y z
N MET A 1 -34.83 -33.32 3.45
CA MET A 1 -33.39 -32.96 3.44
C MET A 1 -32.86 -32.76 2.04
N GLU A 2 -33.08 -33.69 1.10
CA GLU A 2 -32.62 -33.57 -0.30
C GLU A 2 -33.13 -32.30 -1.01
N GLU A 3 -34.40 -31.93 -0.81
CA GLU A 3 -34.97 -30.68 -1.35
C GLU A 3 -34.18 -29.42 -0.92
N HIS A 4 -33.73 -29.39 0.34
CA HIS A 4 -32.93 -28.27 0.86
C HIS A 4 -31.51 -28.27 0.29
N VAL A 5 -30.95 -29.44 -0.02
CA VAL A 5 -29.64 -29.54 -0.69
C VAL A 5 -29.72 -29.01 -2.12
N GLN A 6 -30.77 -29.34 -2.88
CA GLN A 6 -31.00 -28.76 -4.20
C GLN A 6 -31.14 -27.25 -4.14
N ARG A 7 -31.81 -26.74 -3.09
CA ARG A 7 -31.93 -25.30 -2.86
C ARG A 7 -30.58 -24.64 -2.54
N ILE A 8 -29.72 -25.28 -1.76
CA ILE A 8 -28.33 -24.81 -1.53
C ILE A 8 -27.57 -24.72 -2.85
N TYR A 9 -27.72 -25.71 -3.74
CA TYR A 9 -27.07 -25.70 -5.05
C TYR A 9 -27.52 -24.50 -5.91
N PHE A 10 -28.84 -24.23 -5.95
CA PHE A 10 -29.38 -23.08 -6.66
C PHE A 10 -28.89 -21.74 -6.08
N GLU A 11 -28.92 -21.61 -4.76
CA GLU A 11 -28.47 -20.38 -4.10
C GLU A 11 -26.95 -20.19 -4.19
N GLY A 12 -26.16 -21.27 -4.11
CA GLY A 12 -24.71 -21.25 -4.28
C GLY A 12 -24.26 -20.75 -5.64
N LYS A 13 -25.03 -21.00 -6.70
CA LYS A 13 -24.77 -20.41 -8.03
C LYS A 13 -24.80 -18.89 -8.00
N LYS A 14 -25.67 -18.29 -7.16
CA LYS A 14 -25.73 -16.84 -6.99
C LYS A 14 -24.48 -16.31 -6.30
N PHE A 15 -23.97 -17.01 -5.28
CA PHE A 15 -22.70 -16.65 -4.63
C PHE A 15 -21.55 -16.72 -5.62
N VAL A 16 -21.43 -17.82 -6.34
CA VAL A 16 -20.31 -18.00 -7.29
C VAL A 16 -20.36 -17.06 -8.48
N LYS A 17 -21.51 -16.49 -8.85
CA LYS A 17 -21.52 -15.38 -9.82
C LYS A 17 -20.67 -14.17 -9.36
N TYR A 18 -20.56 -13.96 -8.05
CA TYR A 18 -19.77 -12.88 -7.44
C TYR A 18 -18.34 -13.28 -7.07
N TYR A 19 -18.03 -14.58 -7.10
CA TYR A 19 -16.76 -15.13 -6.63
C TYR A 19 -16.13 -16.06 -7.68
N ASN A 20 -14.93 -16.58 -7.44
CA ASN A 20 -14.26 -17.45 -8.41
C ASN A 20 -15.04 -18.79 -8.56
N LYS A 21 -15.27 -19.23 -9.80
CA LYS A 21 -16.05 -20.45 -10.12
C LYS A 21 -15.43 -21.72 -9.56
N GLU A 22 -14.13 -21.71 -9.35
CA GLU A 22 -13.36 -22.83 -8.84
C GLU A 22 -13.81 -23.27 -7.45
N TYR A 23 -14.34 -22.37 -6.62
CA TYR A 23 -14.76 -22.70 -5.24
C TYR A 23 -16.22 -23.17 -5.12
N PHE A 24 -16.90 -23.43 -6.23
CA PHE A 24 -18.33 -23.69 -6.19
C PHE A 24 -18.69 -24.92 -5.36
N GLU A 25 -18.01 -26.04 -5.59
CA GLU A 25 -18.34 -27.29 -4.89
C GLU A 25 -18.04 -27.20 -3.40
N GLU A 26 -16.94 -26.55 -3.00
CA GLU A 26 -16.56 -26.35 -1.61
C GLU A 26 -17.54 -25.42 -0.89
N VAL A 27 -18.01 -24.37 -1.57
CA VAL A 27 -19.06 -23.49 -1.04
C VAL A 27 -20.36 -24.26 -0.82
N ILE A 28 -20.75 -25.15 -1.74
CA ILE A 28 -21.92 -26.02 -1.56
C ILE A 28 -21.72 -26.97 -0.37
N GLN A 29 -20.53 -27.54 -0.19
CA GLN A 29 -20.22 -28.41 0.94
C GLN A 29 -20.35 -27.67 2.28
N GLU A 30 -19.83 -26.45 2.39
CA GLU A 30 -20.00 -25.62 3.59
C GLU A 30 -21.46 -25.23 3.84
N GLY A 31 -22.22 -24.99 2.77
CA GLY A 31 -23.67 -24.81 2.86
C GLY A 31 -24.37 -26.04 3.45
N LYS A 32 -23.99 -27.25 3.03
CA LYS A 32 -24.51 -28.52 3.58
C LYS A 32 -24.15 -28.67 5.07
N ILE A 33 -22.92 -28.33 5.47
CA ILE A 33 -22.51 -28.32 6.88
C ILE A 33 -23.39 -27.37 7.69
N GLY A 34 -23.63 -26.15 7.18
CA GLY A 34 -24.52 -25.18 7.81
C GLY A 34 -25.96 -25.67 7.95
N LEU A 35 -26.46 -26.44 6.97
CA LEU A 35 -27.78 -27.07 7.01
C LEU A 35 -27.86 -28.13 8.11
N PHE A 36 -26.83 -28.98 8.24
CA PHE A 36 -26.77 -29.98 9.31
C PHE A 36 -26.72 -29.33 10.70
N GLU A 37 -25.96 -28.25 10.86
CA GLU A 37 -25.93 -27.50 12.12
C GLU A 37 -27.27 -26.86 12.45
N ALA A 38 -27.96 -26.31 11.45
CA ALA A 38 -29.29 -25.76 11.63
C ALA A 38 -30.31 -26.85 12.01
N TYR A 39 -30.22 -28.02 11.38
CA TYR A 39 -31.08 -29.16 11.70
C TYR A 39 -30.97 -29.59 13.16
N LYS A 40 -29.75 -29.67 13.69
CA LYS A 40 -29.50 -30.02 15.11
C LYS A 40 -30.07 -29.00 16.10
N LYS A 41 -30.24 -27.74 15.71
CA LYS A 41 -30.64 -26.63 16.59
C LYS A 41 -32.08 -26.17 16.39
N TYR A 42 -32.75 -26.67 15.36
CA TYR A 42 -34.09 -26.24 15.01
C TYR A 42 -35.12 -26.91 15.91
N ASP A 43 -35.99 -26.09 16.49
CA ASP A 43 -37.12 -26.51 17.29
C ASP A 43 -38.40 -25.88 16.70
N PRO A 44 -39.28 -26.69 16.07
CA PRO A 44 -40.52 -26.19 15.47
C PRO A 44 -41.43 -25.46 16.46
N HIS A 45 -41.49 -25.93 17.71
CA HIS A 45 -42.37 -25.39 18.73
C HIS A 45 -41.88 -24.04 19.25
N ARG A 46 -40.55 -23.84 19.26
CA ARG A 46 -39.93 -22.61 19.73
C ARG A 46 -39.95 -21.48 18.70
N TYR A 47 -39.71 -21.79 17.43
CA TYR A 47 -39.42 -20.76 16.43
C TYR A 47 -40.62 -20.38 15.53
N ASN A 48 -41.68 -21.19 15.48
CA ASN A 48 -42.90 -20.95 14.67
C ASN A 48 -42.64 -20.44 13.22
N VAL A 49 -41.55 -20.90 12.60
CA VAL A 49 -41.16 -20.55 11.22
C VAL A 49 -40.78 -21.81 10.48
N LYS A 50 -40.93 -21.83 9.15
CA LYS A 50 -40.47 -22.96 8.32
C LYS A 50 -38.98 -23.21 8.54
N PHE A 51 -38.57 -24.49 8.60
CA PHE A 51 -37.18 -24.89 8.81
C PHE A 51 -36.19 -24.17 7.89
N TRP A 52 -36.49 -24.05 6.59
CA TRP A 52 -35.61 -23.36 5.65
C TRP A 52 -35.38 -21.88 6.00
N SER A 53 -36.42 -21.16 6.44
CA SER A 53 -36.30 -19.75 6.84
C SER A 53 -35.35 -19.60 8.04
N PHE A 54 -35.36 -20.57 8.95
CA PHE A 54 -34.43 -20.63 10.08
C PHE A 54 -33.01 -21.02 9.61
N ALA A 55 -32.89 -22.10 8.83
CA ALA A 55 -31.62 -22.67 8.40
C ALA A 55 -30.84 -21.76 7.45
N TRP A 56 -31.54 -20.97 6.63
CA TRP A 56 -30.93 -20.15 5.58
C TRP A 56 -29.86 -19.20 6.11
N ARG A 57 -30.09 -18.54 7.27
CA ARG A 57 -29.10 -17.65 7.88
C ARG A 57 -27.79 -18.38 8.21
N ARG A 58 -27.88 -19.63 8.69
CA ARG A 58 -26.71 -20.43 9.06
C ARG A 58 -25.99 -20.97 7.82
N VAL A 59 -26.75 -21.48 6.86
CA VAL A 59 -26.25 -21.95 5.55
C VAL A 59 -25.50 -20.83 4.84
N GLN A 60 -26.15 -19.67 4.66
CA GLN A 60 -25.57 -18.50 4.02
C GLN A 60 -24.31 -18.02 4.75
N GLY A 61 -24.35 -17.95 6.09
CA GLY A 61 -23.19 -17.55 6.89
C GLY A 61 -21.99 -18.47 6.67
N ARG A 62 -22.18 -19.80 6.65
CA ARG A 62 -21.12 -20.78 6.36
C ARG A 62 -20.51 -20.59 4.97
N MET A 63 -21.35 -20.38 3.97
CA MET A 63 -20.92 -20.17 2.59
C MET A 63 -20.09 -18.88 2.45
N ILE A 64 -20.57 -17.76 3.01
CA ILE A 64 -19.85 -16.47 2.98
C ILE A 64 -18.54 -16.57 3.73
N ASP A 65 -18.56 -17.16 4.93
CA ASP A 65 -17.36 -17.36 5.74
C ASP A 65 -16.28 -18.15 5.00
N TYR A 66 -16.67 -19.21 4.28
CA TYR A 66 -15.73 -20.00 3.49
C TYR A 66 -15.10 -19.18 2.38
N ILE A 67 -15.93 -18.45 1.63
CA ILE A 67 -15.48 -17.58 0.55
C ILE A 67 -14.54 -16.51 1.08
N ASP A 68 -14.91 -15.81 2.15
CA ASP A 68 -14.07 -14.74 2.71
C ASP A 68 -12.71 -15.27 3.21
N ARG A 69 -12.66 -16.52 3.69
CA ARG A 69 -11.42 -17.16 4.16
C ARG A 69 -10.50 -17.64 3.04
N HIS A 70 -11.03 -17.99 1.86
CA HIS A 70 -10.25 -18.66 0.81
C HIS A 70 -10.17 -17.88 -0.51
N SER A 71 -11.07 -16.92 -0.77
CA SER A 71 -11.08 -16.17 -2.03
C SER A 71 -9.98 -15.14 -2.17
N ASN A 72 -9.38 -14.68 -1.07
CA ASN A 72 -8.35 -13.66 -1.08
C ASN A 72 -7.01 -14.26 -0.65
N PHE A 73 -6.00 -14.15 -1.52
CA PHE A 73 -4.61 -14.47 -1.18
C PHE A 73 -4.10 -13.58 -0.03
N LEU A 74 -4.45 -12.29 -0.07
CA LEU A 74 -4.15 -11.33 0.99
C LEU A 74 -5.36 -11.16 1.90
N LYS A 75 -5.17 -11.37 3.20
CA LYS A 75 -6.23 -11.29 4.22
C LYS A 75 -6.15 -9.96 4.97
N PRO A 76 -6.96 -8.95 4.62
CA PRO A 76 -7.01 -7.71 5.39
C PRO A 76 -7.76 -7.93 6.70
N GLY A 77 -7.61 -6.99 7.64
CA GLY A 77 -8.47 -6.91 8.81
C GLY A 77 -9.95 -6.74 8.41
N ARG A 78 -10.87 -7.25 9.24
CA ARG A 78 -12.33 -7.22 8.97
C ARG A 78 -12.87 -5.81 8.69
N THR A 79 -12.37 -4.81 9.41
CA THR A 79 -12.75 -3.40 9.25
C THR A 79 -12.40 -2.89 7.86
N ILE A 80 -11.17 -3.13 7.42
CA ILE A 80 -10.65 -2.75 6.10
C ILE A 80 -11.42 -3.49 5.00
N ALA A 81 -11.69 -4.79 5.16
CA ALA A 81 -12.46 -5.58 4.20
C ALA A 81 -13.89 -5.02 4.01
N ARG A 82 -14.56 -4.67 5.13
CA ARG A 82 -15.90 -4.07 5.12
C ARG A 82 -15.89 -2.72 4.42
N LEU A 83 -14.89 -1.88 4.72
CA LEU A 83 -14.73 -0.57 4.10
C LEU A 83 -14.47 -0.69 2.59
N ALA A 84 -13.57 -1.57 2.18
CA ALA A 84 -13.28 -1.87 0.78
C ALA A 84 -14.53 -2.34 0.01
N ASN A 85 -15.33 -3.22 0.63
CA ASN A 85 -16.60 -3.66 0.05
C ASN A 85 -17.63 -2.52 -0.05
N LYS A 86 -17.68 -1.60 0.93
CA LYS A 86 -18.54 -0.41 0.89
C LYS A 86 -18.13 0.53 -0.24
N ILE A 87 -16.84 0.83 -0.38
CA ILE A 87 -16.27 1.64 -1.48
C ILE A 87 -16.61 1.01 -2.83
N LYS A 88 -16.40 -0.31 -2.99
CA LYS A 88 -16.72 -1.03 -4.22
C LYS A 88 -18.20 -1.01 -4.55
N LYS A 89 -19.08 -1.15 -3.54
CA LYS A 89 -20.54 -1.13 -3.73
C LYS A 89 -21.06 0.24 -4.19
N LEU A 90 -20.39 1.31 -3.79
CA LEU A 90 -20.71 2.68 -4.18
C LEU A 90 -19.98 3.15 -5.45
N ASP A 91 -19.16 2.29 -6.06
CA ASP A 91 -18.34 2.59 -7.24
C ASP A 91 -17.38 3.79 -7.06
N MET A 92 -16.90 3.99 -5.83
CA MET A 92 -16.02 5.11 -5.46
C MET A 92 -14.52 4.75 -5.62
N VAL A 93 -14.18 3.72 -6.38
CA VAL A 93 -12.79 3.19 -6.46
C VAL A 93 -11.81 4.20 -7.06
N ASN A 94 -12.30 5.08 -7.93
CA ASN A 94 -11.50 6.08 -8.65
C ASN A 94 -11.50 7.46 -7.98
N TRP A 95 -12.19 7.62 -6.85
CA TRP A 95 -12.30 8.90 -6.14
C TRP A 95 -11.07 9.16 -5.28
N ASN A 96 -10.88 10.41 -4.85
CA ASN A 96 -9.81 10.73 -3.91
C ASN A 96 -10.14 10.19 -2.51
N ALA A 97 -9.13 9.74 -1.76
CA ALA A 97 -9.32 9.17 -0.43
C ALA A 97 -9.99 10.13 0.56
N ILE A 98 -9.77 11.44 0.40
CA ILE A 98 -10.38 12.49 1.24
C ILE A 98 -11.89 12.57 0.99
N GLU A 99 -12.31 12.62 -0.29
CA GLU A 99 -13.72 12.69 -0.68
C GLU A 99 -14.50 11.44 -0.24
N ILE A 100 -13.85 10.27 -0.34
CA ILE A 100 -14.43 9.00 0.13
C ILE A 100 -14.57 9.00 1.65
N ALA A 101 -13.56 9.50 2.38
CA ALA A 101 -13.58 9.59 3.84
C ALA A 101 -14.75 10.45 4.34
N GLU A 102 -14.97 11.61 3.71
CA GLU A 102 -16.10 12.50 4.00
C GLU A 102 -17.46 11.85 3.66
N ALA A 103 -17.57 11.17 2.52
CA ALA A 103 -18.82 10.54 2.09
C ALA A 103 -19.21 9.33 2.96
N ILE A 104 -18.23 8.62 3.52
CA ILE A 104 -18.43 7.36 4.24
C ILE A 104 -18.42 7.56 5.77
N ASP A 105 -17.95 8.72 6.25
CA ASP A 105 -17.70 9.07 7.64
C ASP A 105 -16.65 8.15 8.30
N GLU A 106 -15.49 8.02 7.66
CA GLU A 106 -14.38 7.18 8.11
C GLU A 106 -13.03 7.90 7.98
N SER A 107 -12.02 7.45 8.73
CA SER A 107 -10.68 8.05 8.67
C SER A 107 -10.00 7.86 7.31
N THR A 108 -9.36 8.92 6.79
CA THR A 108 -8.56 8.90 5.55
C THR A 108 -7.51 7.79 5.53
N ILE A 109 -6.89 7.48 6.68
CA ILE A 109 -5.90 6.40 6.82
C ILE A 109 -6.54 5.04 6.54
N GLN A 110 -7.74 4.79 7.05
CA GLN A 110 -8.43 3.53 6.83
C GLN A 110 -8.93 3.40 5.39
N VAL A 111 -9.41 4.49 4.81
CA VAL A 111 -9.81 4.55 3.40
C VAL A 111 -8.62 4.26 2.48
N ASN A 112 -7.45 4.88 2.74
CA ASN A 112 -6.23 4.58 1.98
C ASN A 112 -5.84 3.11 2.06
N LYS A 113 -5.84 2.52 3.25
CA LYS A 113 -5.58 1.08 3.44
C LYS A 113 -6.59 0.21 2.69
N ALA A 114 -7.86 0.61 2.65
CA ALA A 114 -8.90 -0.10 1.92
C ALA A 114 -8.74 0.02 0.40
N LEU A 115 -8.37 1.20 -0.11
CA LEU A 115 -8.05 1.42 -1.52
C LEU A 115 -6.81 0.64 -1.95
N GLU A 116 -5.75 0.67 -1.14
CA GLU A 116 -4.56 -0.16 -1.34
C GLU A 116 -4.93 -1.64 -1.38
N PHE A 117 -5.74 -2.10 -0.43
CA PHE A 117 -6.24 -3.47 -0.43
C PHE A 117 -6.98 -3.79 -1.73
N LEU A 118 -7.87 -2.92 -2.22
CA LEU A 118 -8.57 -3.14 -3.48
C LEU A 118 -7.63 -3.24 -4.69
N ARG A 119 -6.51 -2.51 -4.68
CA ARG A 119 -5.48 -2.56 -5.74
C ARG A 119 -4.69 -3.86 -5.71
N ILE A 120 -4.29 -4.32 -4.53
CA ILE A 120 -3.45 -5.53 -4.36
C ILE A 120 -4.27 -6.81 -4.22
N LYS A 121 -5.60 -6.71 -4.10
CA LYS A 121 -6.51 -7.84 -3.89
C LYS A 121 -6.33 -8.95 -4.91
N TYR A 122 -6.12 -8.56 -6.17
CA TYR A 122 -5.90 -9.46 -7.28
C TYR A 122 -4.39 -9.51 -7.55
N VAL A 123 -3.74 -10.54 -7.03
CA VAL A 123 -2.33 -10.80 -7.31
C VAL A 123 -2.24 -11.38 -8.72
N ASP A 124 -1.35 -10.82 -9.54
CA ASP A 124 -1.05 -11.35 -10.87
C ASP A 124 -0.25 -12.65 -10.75
N SER A 125 -0.48 -13.59 -11.68
CA SER A 125 0.33 -14.80 -11.74
C SER A 125 1.76 -14.46 -12.16
N LEU A 126 2.76 -15.00 -11.45
CA LEU A 126 4.16 -14.89 -11.85
C LEU A 126 4.42 -15.57 -13.20
N ASN A 127 3.65 -16.61 -13.51
CA ASN A 127 3.75 -17.34 -14.78
C ASN A 127 2.98 -16.63 -15.90
N ARG A 128 2.48 -15.40 -15.68
CA ARG A 128 1.83 -14.62 -16.72
C ARG A 128 2.86 -14.24 -17.77
N ILE A 129 2.61 -14.63 -19.02
CA ILE A 129 3.47 -14.27 -20.14
C ILE A 129 3.40 -12.76 -20.40
N VAL A 130 4.56 -12.13 -20.42
CA VAL A 130 4.78 -10.73 -20.79
C VAL A 130 5.66 -10.73 -22.04
N ASN A 131 5.24 -10.01 -23.08
CA ASN A 131 6.00 -9.91 -24.32
C ASN A 131 7.05 -8.81 -24.17
N ASP A 132 8.32 -9.17 -24.38
CA ASP A 132 9.38 -8.19 -24.56
C ASP A 132 9.24 -7.49 -25.93
N ASP A 133 9.77 -6.27 -26.07
CA ASP A 133 9.82 -5.51 -27.33
C ASP A 133 10.55 -6.28 -28.44
N ARG A 134 11.31 -7.31 -28.06
CA ARG A 134 12.02 -8.24 -28.95
C ARG A 134 11.21 -9.47 -29.36
N GLY A 135 9.94 -9.56 -28.95
CA GLY A 135 9.05 -10.67 -29.29
C GLY A 135 9.34 -11.98 -28.56
N LYS A 136 10.15 -11.95 -27.50
CA LYS A 136 10.38 -13.12 -26.64
C LYS A 136 9.28 -13.20 -25.58
N ASN A 137 8.72 -14.40 -25.41
CA ASN A 137 7.81 -14.69 -24.31
C ASN A 137 8.65 -14.82 -23.03
N LEU A 138 8.49 -13.89 -22.10
CA LEU A 138 9.05 -13.94 -20.75
C LEU A 138 7.91 -14.13 -19.76
N GLU A 139 8.17 -14.77 -18.63
CA GLU A 139 7.19 -14.81 -17.54
C GLU A 139 7.35 -13.54 -16.67
N LEU A 140 6.27 -13.09 -16.04
CA LEU A 140 6.31 -11.94 -15.12
C LEU A 140 7.33 -12.17 -13.99
N GLY A 141 7.48 -13.42 -13.55
CA GLY A 141 8.47 -13.84 -12.57
C GLY A 141 9.92 -13.60 -13.02
N ASP A 142 10.22 -13.76 -14.30
CA ASP A 142 11.57 -13.53 -14.86
C ASP A 142 11.96 -12.04 -14.83
N LEU A 143 10.97 -11.15 -14.81
CA LEU A 143 11.17 -9.70 -14.75
C LEU A 143 11.36 -9.19 -13.32
N LEU A 144 11.00 -10.00 -12.32
CA LEU A 144 11.19 -9.59 -10.94
C LEU A 144 12.69 -9.60 -10.65
N PRO A 145 13.26 -8.49 -10.16
CA PRO A 145 14.63 -8.53 -9.67
C PRO A 145 14.65 -9.58 -8.55
N THR A 146 15.56 -10.55 -8.65
CA THR A 146 15.89 -11.36 -7.49
C THR A 146 16.28 -10.37 -6.39
N PRO A 147 15.67 -10.45 -5.19
CA PRO A 147 16.05 -9.58 -4.09
C PRO A 147 17.55 -9.77 -3.92
N PHE A 148 18.26 -8.73 -4.34
CA PHE A 148 19.69 -8.69 -4.57
C PHE A 148 20.48 -9.51 -3.54
N ASN A 149 21.56 -10.15 -4.00
CA ASN A 149 22.70 -10.60 -3.18
C ASN A 149 23.41 -9.40 -2.52
N TYR A 150 22.68 -8.42 -1.96
CA TYR A 150 23.26 -7.36 -1.15
C TYR A 150 24.04 -7.99 0.00
N PHE A 151 23.52 -9.05 0.62
CA PHE A 151 24.18 -9.73 1.73
C PHE A 151 25.56 -10.29 1.36
N GLU A 152 25.72 -10.99 0.24
CA GLU A 152 27.01 -11.60 -0.14
C GLU A 152 28.12 -10.57 -0.30
N THR A 153 27.88 -9.49 -1.07
CA THR A 153 28.89 -8.42 -1.22
C THR A 153 29.17 -7.68 0.09
N THR A 154 28.19 -7.62 1.01
CA THR A 154 28.37 -6.92 2.29
C THR A 154 29.08 -7.75 3.34
N GLU A 155 28.90 -9.07 3.29
CA GLU A 155 29.64 -10.01 4.13
C GLU A 155 31.12 -9.98 3.77
N ASP A 156 31.46 -10.05 2.48
CA ASP A 156 32.86 -9.96 2.02
C ASP A 156 33.49 -8.61 2.37
N ASN A 157 32.76 -7.51 2.18
CA ASN A 157 33.25 -6.17 2.53
C ASN A 157 33.43 -5.99 4.04
N LEU A 158 32.52 -6.52 4.85
CA LEU A 158 32.70 -6.56 6.29
C LEU A 158 33.93 -7.38 6.62
N TRP A 159 34.08 -8.57 6.04
CA TRP A 159 35.16 -9.48 6.41
C TRP A 159 36.54 -8.88 6.13
N ASN A 160 36.67 -8.27 4.96
CA ASN A 160 37.89 -7.58 4.52
C ASN A 160 38.21 -6.33 5.34
N SER A 161 37.22 -5.73 6.03
CA SER A 161 37.43 -4.57 6.90
C SER A 161 37.90 -4.94 8.31
N LEU A 162 37.83 -6.21 8.69
CA LEU A 162 38.16 -6.70 10.04
C LEU A 162 39.62 -7.14 10.13
N ASN A 163 40.25 -6.78 11.25
CA ASN A 163 41.61 -7.22 11.57
C ASN A 163 41.61 -8.69 12.01
N GLU A 164 42.75 -9.39 11.97
CA GLU A 164 42.86 -10.82 12.30
C GLU A 164 42.24 -11.17 13.67
N ASP A 165 42.49 -10.36 14.70
CA ASP A 165 41.91 -10.53 16.04
C ASP A 165 40.38 -10.38 16.04
N GLU A 166 39.85 -9.43 15.27
CA GLU A 166 38.41 -9.19 15.13
C GLU A 166 37.74 -10.33 14.36
N GLN A 167 38.43 -10.85 13.33
CA GLN A 167 37.97 -11.99 12.54
C GLN A 167 37.90 -13.26 13.39
N GLN A 168 38.96 -13.55 14.13
CA GLN A 168 39.02 -14.69 15.03
C GLN A 168 37.97 -14.56 16.14
N TYR A 169 37.81 -13.36 16.72
CA TYR A 169 36.78 -13.09 17.72
C TYR A 169 35.37 -13.33 17.18
N LEU A 170 35.05 -12.81 15.99
CA LEU A 170 33.73 -12.98 15.37
C LEU A 170 33.47 -14.45 15.02
N ASN A 171 34.46 -15.19 14.52
CA ASN A 171 34.35 -16.62 14.26
C ASN A 171 34.00 -17.44 15.51
N TYR A 172 34.70 -17.21 16.63
CA TYR A 172 34.37 -17.88 17.88
C TYR A 172 32.98 -17.50 18.40
N LYS A 173 32.57 -16.25 18.21
CA LYS A 173 31.23 -15.79 18.59
C LYS A 173 30.13 -16.45 17.75
N LEU A 174 30.35 -16.61 16.44
CA LEU A 174 29.46 -17.33 15.52
C LEU A 174 29.36 -18.82 15.85
N GLN A 175 30.43 -19.41 16.36
CA GLN A 175 30.43 -20.79 16.88
C GLN A 175 29.73 -20.94 18.24
N GLY A 176 29.19 -19.86 18.81
CA GLY A 176 28.43 -19.88 20.07
C GLY A 176 29.29 -19.91 21.33
N TYR A 177 30.54 -19.45 21.28
CA TYR A 177 31.38 -19.37 22.47
C TYR A 177 30.87 -18.30 23.44
N ASP A 178 30.72 -18.69 24.71
CA ASP A 178 30.43 -17.76 25.81
C ASP A 178 31.65 -16.86 26.12
N VAL A 179 31.40 -15.68 26.70
CA VAL A 179 32.37 -14.62 27.01
C VAL A 179 33.59 -15.16 27.75
N LYS A 180 33.38 -16.01 28.76
CA LYS A 180 34.48 -16.59 29.56
C LYS A 180 35.32 -17.58 28.75
N LYS A 181 34.72 -18.31 27.80
CA LYS A 181 35.43 -19.24 26.93
C LYS A 181 36.25 -18.48 25.87
N LEU A 182 35.69 -17.39 25.34
CA LEU A 182 36.36 -16.47 24.42
C LEU A 182 37.62 -15.85 25.03
N GLN A 183 37.52 -15.32 26.25
CA GLN A 183 38.66 -14.74 26.97
C GLN A 183 39.78 -15.75 27.20
N ARG A 184 39.43 -17.00 27.51
CA ARG A 184 40.41 -18.08 27.69
C ARG A 184 41.04 -18.53 26.37
N ALA A 185 40.25 -18.63 25.30
CA ALA A 185 40.72 -19.10 24.00
C ALA A 185 41.63 -18.10 23.29
N MET A 186 41.34 -16.80 23.44
CA MET A 186 42.10 -15.72 22.79
C MET A 186 43.09 -15.03 23.74
N HIS A 187 43.19 -15.46 25.00
CA HIS A 187 43.99 -14.81 26.04
C HIS A 187 43.73 -13.30 26.20
N LEU A 188 42.47 -12.88 26.03
CA LEU A 188 42.07 -11.48 26.07
C LEU A 188 41.64 -11.04 27.46
N THR A 189 41.99 -9.82 27.84
CA THR A 189 41.37 -9.13 28.98
C THR A 189 39.96 -8.66 28.62
N TYR A 190 39.13 -8.43 29.62
CA TYR A 190 37.77 -7.91 29.42
C TYR A 190 37.76 -6.57 28.68
N GLU A 191 38.73 -5.69 28.98
CA GLU A 191 38.87 -4.40 28.33
C GLU A 191 39.17 -4.55 26.83
N LYS A 192 40.11 -5.44 26.47
CA LYS A 192 40.47 -5.66 25.07
C LYS A 192 39.34 -6.30 24.27
N GLN A 193 38.57 -7.19 24.89
CA GLN A 193 37.35 -7.74 24.30
C GLN A 193 36.33 -6.63 24.01
N ASN A 194 36.10 -5.71 24.95
CA ASN A 194 35.11 -4.65 24.78
C ASN A 194 35.53 -3.67 23.68
N GLU A 195 36.83 -3.41 23.53
CA GLU A 195 37.39 -2.64 22.42
C GLU A 195 37.11 -3.31 21.06
N ILE A 196 37.38 -4.62 20.94
CA ILE A 196 37.09 -5.41 19.73
C ILE A 196 35.59 -5.39 19.40
N GLU A 197 34.72 -5.60 20.39
CA GLU A 197 33.27 -5.54 20.18
C GLU A 197 32.80 -4.16 19.72
N THR A 198 33.38 -3.10 20.28
CA THR A 198 33.01 -1.73 19.93
C THR A 198 33.45 -1.38 18.52
N SER A 199 34.67 -1.78 18.13
CA SER A 199 35.18 -1.66 16.76
C SER A 199 34.31 -2.42 15.76
N LEU A 200 33.97 -3.69 16.05
CA LEU A 200 33.08 -4.50 15.23
C LEU A 200 31.70 -3.84 15.02
N LYS A 201 31.08 -3.35 16.11
CA LYS A 201 29.78 -2.64 16.04
C LYS A 201 29.88 -1.38 15.20
N TYR A 202 30.98 -0.62 15.33
CA TYR A 202 31.20 0.59 14.56
C TYR A 202 31.34 0.29 13.07
N LYS A 203 32.24 -0.64 12.69
CA LYS A 203 32.47 -1.03 11.28
C LYS A 203 31.21 -1.61 10.63
N ALA A 204 30.47 -2.46 11.35
CA ALA A 204 29.20 -2.97 10.87
C ALA A 204 28.18 -1.85 10.63
N ARG A 205 28.05 -0.92 11.58
CA ARG A 205 27.13 0.22 11.46
C ARG A 205 27.49 1.14 10.30
N GLU A 206 28.77 1.41 10.10
CA GLU A 206 29.25 2.22 8.98
C GLU A 206 28.91 1.56 7.64
N LEU A 207 29.14 0.26 7.51
CA LEU A 207 28.75 -0.50 6.31
C LEU A 207 27.23 -0.50 6.09
N PHE A 208 26.43 -0.70 7.13
CA PHE A 208 24.96 -0.64 7.02
C PHE A 208 24.45 0.75 6.63
N ASN A 209 25.00 1.81 7.22
CA ASN A 209 24.63 3.18 6.83
C ASN A 209 25.03 3.48 5.38
N ASN A 210 26.21 3.03 4.94
CA ASN A 210 26.64 3.18 3.55
C ASN A 210 25.75 2.38 2.59
N LEU A 211 25.25 1.22 3.01
CA LEU A 211 24.29 0.44 2.23
C LEU A 211 22.92 1.09 2.16
N GLU A 212 22.42 1.69 3.24
CA GLU A 212 21.17 2.44 3.21
C GLU A 212 21.29 3.65 2.29
N SER A 213 22.39 4.41 2.37
CA SER A 213 22.68 5.52 1.47
C SER A 213 22.77 5.06 0.01
N ASN A 214 23.46 3.94 -0.26
CA ASN A 214 23.58 3.38 -1.60
C ASN A 214 22.26 2.77 -2.09
N ALA A 215 21.44 2.18 -1.21
CA ALA A 215 20.13 1.63 -1.56
C ALA A 215 19.11 2.76 -1.81
N GLU A 216 19.22 3.88 -1.10
CA GLU A 216 18.48 5.11 -1.41
C GLU A 216 18.94 5.71 -2.73
N GLU A 217 20.24 5.75 -3.01
CA GLU A 217 20.76 6.15 -4.31
C GLU A 217 20.29 5.21 -5.43
N VAL A 218 20.29 3.89 -5.23
CA VAL A 218 19.78 2.91 -6.21
C VAL A 218 18.26 2.95 -6.34
N ARG A 219 17.50 3.23 -5.26
CA ARG A 219 16.05 3.49 -5.35
C ARG A 219 15.75 4.80 -6.08
N CYS A 220 16.56 5.83 -5.83
CA CYS A 220 16.53 7.08 -6.56
C CYS A 220 16.96 6.88 -8.01
N MET A 221 17.92 6.01 -8.33
CA MET A 221 18.40 5.74 -9.70
C MET A 221 17.57 4.71 -10.46
N SER A 222 16.79 3.87 -9.79
CA SER A 222 15.79 3.00 -10.42
C SER A 222 14.47 3.73 -10.67
N SER A 223 14.18 4.77 -9.88
CA SER A 223 13.18 5.80 -10.22
C SER A 223 13.72 6.88 -11.18
N SER A 224 15.05 7.03 -11.24
CA SER A 224 15.81 7.97 -12.09
C SER A 224 16.82 7.23 -12.95
N GLN A 225 16.39 6.22 -13.71
CA GLN A 225 16.88 6.22 -15.08
C GLN A 225 16.33 7.52 -15.62
N ASP A 226 17.19 8.53 -15.73
CA ASP A 226 16.90 9.87 -16.22
C ASP A 226 16.29 9.80 -17.65
N LYS A 227 15.05 9.33 -17.75
CA LYS A 227 14.14 9.67 -18.83
C LYS A 227 13.79 11.10 -18.54
N ALA A 228 14.70 11.99 -18.96
CA ALA A 228 14.61 13.43 -18.80
C ALA A 228 13.14 13.84 -18.98
N ILE A 229 12.49 14.29 -17.91
CA ILE A 229 11.04 14.53 -17.94
C ILE A 229 10.80 15.59 -19.02
N LEU A 230 10.05 15.22 -20.06
CA LEU A 230 9.75 16.13 -21.16
C LEU A 230 8.88 17.27 -20.63
N THR A 231 9.49 18.42 -20.37
CA THR A 231 8.79 19.65 -19.97
C THR A 231 8.26 20.40 -21.20
N LYS A 232 7.24 21.26 -20.99
CA LYS A 232 6.67 22.12 -22.05
C LYS A 232 7.75 22.95 -22.77
N ALA A 233 8.70 23.50 -22.02
CA ALA A 233 9.78 24.32 -22.57
C ALA A 233 10.73 23.49 -23.47
N LEU A 234 11.09 22.27 -23.04
CA LEU A 234 11.92 21.36 -23.84
C LEU A 234 11.20 20.91 -25.10
N TYR A 235 9.91 20.58 -25.01
CA TYR A 235 9.09 20.25 -26.17
C TYR A 235 9.04 21.39 -27.19
N LEU A 236 8.79 22.63 -26.74
CA LEU A 236 8.79 23.81 -27.61
C LEU A 236 10.17 24.09 -28.22
N LYS A 237 11.26 23.83 -27.49
CA LYS A 237 12.63 23.95 -28.00
C LYS A 237 12.89 22.94 -29.14
N HIS A 238 12.50 21.68 -28.97
CA HIS A 238 12.61 20.67 -30.03
C HIS A 238 11.74 20.99 -31.24
N LYS A 239 10.57 21.59 -31.02
CA LYS A 239 9.71 22.08 -32.11
C LYS A 239 10.31 23.24 -32.88
N LYS A 240 10.96 24.19 -32.20
CA LYS A 240 11.74 25.25 -32.87
C LYS A 240 12.87 24.66 -33.71
N SER A 241 13.48 23.55 -33.27
CA SER A 241 14.48 22.79 -34.03
C SER A 241 13.91 21.87 -35.12
N LYS A 242 12.61 21.96 -35.45
CA LYS A 242 11.91 21.14 -36.45
C LYS A 242 11.90 19.61 -36.17
N MET A 243 12.07 19.18 -34.93
CA MET A 243 12.00 17.77 -34.55
C MET A 243 10.56 17.23 -34.59
N HIS A 244 10.35 16.04 -35.17
CA HIS A 244 9.02 15.45 -35.28
C HIS A 244 8.57 14.86 -33.92
N ASP A 245 7.26 14.76 -33.69
CA ASP A 245 6.73 14.19 -32.44
C ASP A 245 7.16 12.73 -32.23
N LYS A 246 7.47 12.01 -33.32
CA LYS A 246 7.99 10.64 -33.28
C LYS A 246 9.38 10.61 -32.65
N ASP A 247 10.27 11.50 -33.09
CA ASP A 247 11.66 11.56 -32.63
C ASP A 247 11.73 12.09 -31.19
N VAL A 248 10.80 12.96 -30.79
CA VAL A 248 10.65 13.39 -29.38
C VAL A 248 10.19 12.22 -28.50
N CYS A 249 9.21 11.43 -28.95
CA CYS A 249 8.79 10.23 -28.22
C CYS A 249 9.94 9.24 -28.03
N GLU A 250 10.76 9.03 -29.06
CA GLU A 250 11.89 8.11 -29.04
C GLU A 250 13.03 8.63 -28.14
N LYS A 251 13.38 9.91 -28.25
CA LYS A 251 14.42 10.55 -27.44
C LYS A 251 14.15 10.52 -25.94
N TYR A 252 12.88 10.58 -25.55
CA TYR A 252 12.46 10.62 -24.15
C TYR A 252 11.82 9.31 -23.67
N SER A 253 11.76 8.29 -24.53
CA SER A 253 11.12 7.01 -24.24
C SER A 253 9.67 7.16 -23.74
N ILE A 254 8.90 8.07 -24.34
CA ILE A 254 7.49 8.37 -24.00
C ILE A 254 6.58 7.85 -25.12
N SER A 255 5.51 7.14 -24.76
CA SER A 255 4.51 6.69 -25.75
C SER A 255 3.79 7.87 -26.41
N ARG A 256 3.36 7.71 -27.68
CA ARG A 256 2.61 8.75 -28.40
C ARG A 256 1.34 9.19 -27.65
N GLY A 257 0.64 8.25 -27.01
CA GLY A 257 -0.56 8.55 -26.21
C GLY A 257 -0.27 9.46 -25.02
N ASN A 258 0.85 9.25 -24.33
CA ASN A 258 1.27 10.11 -23.22
C ASN A 258 1.70 11.49 -23.72
N LEU A 259 2.41 11.58 -24.86
CA LEU A 259 2.75 12.87 -25.46
C LEU A 259 1.49 13.68 -25.83
N VAL A 260 0.44 13.04 -26.35
CA VAL A 260 -0.83 13.71 -26.65
C VAL A 260 -1.49 14.27 -25.38
N LYS A 261 -1.51 13.50 -24.29
CA LYS A 261 -2.04 13.96 -22.98
C LYS A 261 -1.25 15.16 -22.46
N LEU A 262 0.08 15.12 -22.56
CA LEU A 262 0.96 16.23 -22.17
C LEU A 262 0.72 17.48 -23.05
N LYS A 263 0.59 17.33 -24.37
CA LYS A 263 0.26 18.46 -25.27
C LYS A 263 -1.09 19.09 -24.92
N ALA A 264 -2.08 18.27 -24.55
CA ALA A 264 -3.39 18.75 -24.12
C ALA A 264 -3.29 19.53 -22.80
N SER A 265 -2.57 19.01 -21.79
CA SER A 265 -2.40 19.72 -20.52
C SER A 265 -1.58 21.01 -20.67
N TRP A 266 -0.67 21.07 -21.65
CA TRP A 266 0.10 22.28 -21.96
C TRP A 266 -0.63 23.30 -22.85
N GLY A 267 -1.79 22.94 -23.42
CA GLY A 267 -2.51 23.77 -24.39
C GLY A 267 -1.80 23.89 -25.76
N VAL A 268 -1.01 22.89 -26.16
CA VAL A 268 -0.24 22.86 -27.42
C VAL A 268 -0.82 21.83 -28.41
N SER A 269 -2.02 21.30 -28.15
CA SER A 269 -2.67 20.35 -29.05
C SER A 269 -3.16 21.04 -30.32
N ASP A 270 -2.87 20.45 -31.49
CA ASP A 270 -3.46 20.90 -32.75
C ASP A 270 -5.00 20.88 -32.66
N PRO A 271 -5.68 21.97 -33.07
CA PRO A 271 -7.14 22.09 -33.00
C PRO A 271 -7.85 21.00 -33.83
N ARG A 272 -7.15 20.34 -34.77
CA ARG A 272 -7.69 19.22 -35.56
C ARG A 272 -7.98 17.96 -34.73
N SER A 273 -7.35 17.74 -33.57
CA SER A 273 -7.62 16.56 -32.73
C SER A 273 -8.73 16.77 -31.69
N ALA A 274 -9.06 18.02 -31.36
CA ALA A 274 -10.13 18.36 -30.42
C ALA A 274 -11.54 18.07 -30.99
N ASN A 275 -11.70 18.15 -32.32
CA ASN A 275 -12.99 17.91 -33.00
C ASN A 275 -13.46 16.45 -32.96
N MET A 276 -12.61 15.49 -32.58
CA MET A 276 -13.01 14.08 -32.51
C MET A 276 -13.68 13.72 -31.16
N LYS A 277 -13.50 14.53 -30.11
CA LYS A 277 -14.14 14.32 -28.79
C LYS A 277 -15.38 15.19 -28.53
N GLN A 278 -15.57 16.28 -29.28
CA GLN A 278 -16.74 17.15 -29.10
C GLN A 278 -18.04 16.55 -29.68
N LYS A 279 -17.96 15.49 -30.51
CA LYS A 279 -19.15 14.85 -31.08
C LYS A 279 -19.85 13.85 -30.13
N THR A 280 -19.30 13.60 -28.94
CA THR A 280 -19.83 12.59 -27.98
C THR A 280 -20.21 13.15 -26.60
N LEU A 281 -20.11 14.46 -26.37
CA LEU A 281 -20.32 15.10 -25.06
C LEU A 281 -21.36 16.24 -25.09
N ALA A 282 -22.30 16.19 -26.03
CA ALA A 282 -23.39 17.15 -26.13
C ALA A 282 -24.70 16.63 -25.49
N ILE A 283 -24.65 16.11 -24.25
CA ILE A 283 -25.85 15.91 -23.41
C ILE A 283 -25.43 16.04 -21.94
N ALA A 284 -25.50 17.25 -21.39
CA ALA A 284 -25.81 17.57 -19.98
C ALA A 284 -25.40 19.03 -19.71
N SER A 285 -26.37 19.94 -19.75
CA SER A 285 -26.21 21.29 -19.20
C SER A 285 -26.18 21.21 -17.67
N PRO A 286 -25.24 21.89 -16.98
CA PRO A 286 -25.27 21.96 -15.52
C PRO A 286 -26.41 22.87 -15.04
N PRO A 287 -27.02 22.58 -13.87
CA PRO A 287 -28.07 23.42 -13.31
C PRO A 287 -27.52 24.78 -12.88
N LYS A 288 -28.32 25.82 -13.11
CA LYS A 288 -28.06 27.21 -12.74
C LYS A 288 -27.95 27.33 -11.21
N ASN A 289 -26.82 27.80 -10.71
CA ASN A 289 -26.67 28.21 -9.31
C ASN A 289 -27.65 29.34 -8.97
N PRO A 290 -28.28 29.32 -7.78
CA PRO A 290 -29.12 30.43 -7.33
C PRO A 290 -28.23 31.63 -6.98
N VAL A 291 -28.63 32.79 -7.50
CA VAL A 291 -28.05 34.10 -7.19
C VAL A 291 -28.39 34.43 -5.74
N ILE A 292 -27.36 34.46 -4.87
CA ILE A 292 -27.48 34.94 -3.50
C ILE A 292 -27.45 36.46 -3.53
N HIS A 293 -28.56 37.09 -3.14
CA HIS A 293 -28.60 38.52 -2.87
C HIS A 293 -27.85 38.84 -1.58
N LEU A 294 -26.70 39.52 -1.69
CA LEU A 294 -26.06 40.16 -0.54
C LEU A 294 -26.83 41.43 -0.16
N SER A 295 -27.48 41.41 0.99
CA SER A 295 -27.89 42.61 1.71
C SER A 295 -26.63 43.30 2.26
N THR A 296 -26.46 44.57 1.94
CA THR A 296 -25.55 45.51 2.61
C THR A 296 -25.85 45.55 4.11
N ILE A 297 -24.87 45.16 4.93
CA ILE A 297 -24.91 45.20 6.40
C ILE A 297 -23.71 46.04 6.86
N ASP A 298 -23.97 46.85 7.89
CA ASP A 298 -23.13 47.92 8.45
C ASP A 298 -21.66 47.54 8.69
N GLY A 299 -20.75 48.45 8.28
CA GLY A 299 -19.31 48.21 8.18
C GLY A 299 -18.53 48.20 9.50
N ASP A 300 -19.09 48.72 10.60
CA ASP A 300 -18.33 48.98 11.83
C ASP A 300 -18.41 47.84 12.87
N THR A 301 -19.44 46.98 12.81
CA THR A 301 -19.52 45.79 13.67
C THR A 301 -18.70 44.61 13.10
N ASN A 302 -18.54 44.55 11.79
CA ASN A 302 -17.76 43.50 11.12
C ASN A 302 -16.25 43.63 11.33
N THR A 303 -15.70 44.84 11.41
CA THR A 303 -14.25 45.04 11.63
C THR A 303 -13.80 44.51 12.99
N ASN A 304 -14.60 44.71 14.04
CA ASN A 304 -14.33 44.18 15.36
C ASN A 304 -14.44 42.64 15.41
N GLN A 305 -15.44 42.06 14.73
CA GLN A 305 -15.57 40.60 14.62
C GLN A 305 -14.42 39.97 13.82
N ILE A 306 -13.98 40.61 12.74
CA ILE A 306 -12.83 40.17 11.94
C ILE A 306 -11.54 40.22 12.76
N ASN A 307 -11.32 41.28 13.55
CA ASN A 307 -10.14 41.38 14.40
C ASN A 307 -10.14 40.34 15.52
N ALA A 308 -11.28 40.08 16.16
CA ALA A 308 -11.43 39.02 17.15
C ALA A 308 -11.19 37.62 16.54
N LEU A 309 -11.65 37.38 15.31
CA LEU A 309 -11.38 36.13 14.59
C LEU A 309 -9.89 35.97 14.24
N LYS A 310 -9.21 37.04 13.83
CA LYS A 310 -7.76 37.02 13.54
C LYS A 310 -6.94 36.68 14.79
N GLU A 311 -7.31 37.26 15.94
CA GLU A 311 -6.64 36.96 17.21
C GLU A 311 -6.84 35.50 17.62
N LYS A 312 -8.07 34.98 17.46
CA LYS A 312 -8.37 33.57 17.72
C LYS A 312 -7.61 32.61 16.79
N ILE A 313 -7.45 32.96 15.51
CA ILE A 313 -6.63 32.19 14.57
C ILE A 313 -5.17 32.17 15.03
N SER A 314 -4.61 33.33 15.41
CA SER A 314 -3.23 33.39 15.91
C SER A 314 -3.02 32.57 17.18
N GLN A 315 -4.00 32.53 18.09
CA GLN A 315 -3.93 31.68 19.29
C GLN A 315 -3.96 30.18 18.93
N LEU A 316 -4.84 29.78 18.00
CA LEU A 316 -4.93 28.39 17.55
C LEU A 316 -3.66 27.93 16.83
N GLU A 317 -3.03 28.79 16.03
CA GLU A 317 -1.74 28.49 15.37
C GLU A 317 -0.59 28.31 16.38
N GLY A 318 -0.64 29.02 17.51
CA GLY A 318 0.30 28.83 18.61
C GLY A 318 0.11 27.48 19.30
N GLN A 319 -1.13 27.12 19.61
CA GLN A 319 -1.48 25.82 20.19
C GLN A 319 -1.10 24.66 19.27
N LEU A 320 -1.32 24.82 17.97
CA LEU A 320 -0.99 23.80 16.97
C LEU A 320 0.52 23.53 16.93
N ARG A 321 1.35 24.59 16.93
CA ARG A 321 2.82 24.47 17.02
C ARG A 321 3.27 23.77 18.30
N GLU A 322 2.69 24.13 19.45
CA GLU A 322 3.01 23.46 20.73
C GLU A 322 2.66 21.96 20.70
N THR A 323 1.52 21.60 20.08
CA THR A 323 1.14 20.19 19.95
C THR A 323 2.03 19.41 18.97
N GLU A 324 2.52 20.04 17.90
CA GLU A 324 3.46 19.44 16.96
C GLU A 324 4.82 19.15 17.62
N GLU A 325 5.32 20.07 18.44
CA GLU A 325 6.56 19.86 19.22
C GLU A 325 6.42 18.72 20.22
N LYS A 326 5.29 18.64 20.94
CA LYS A 326 4.97 17.53 21.85
C LYS A 326 4.90 16.20 21.11
N LEU A 327 4.27 16.16 19.93
CA LEU A 327 4.16 14.95 19.13
C LEU A 327 5.54 14.47 18.65
N LYS A 328 6.41 15.38 18.20
CA LYS A 328 7.78 15.07 17.81
C LYS A 328 8.61 14.52 18.98
N MET A 329 8.42 15.05 20.19
CA MET A 329 9.06 14.51 21.40
C MET A 329 8.59 13.09 21.70
N CYS A 330 7.28 12.81 21.64
CA CYS A 330 6.73 11.47 21.84
C CYS A 330 7.19 10.46 20.77
N GLU A 331 7.36 10.89 19.51
CA GLU A 331 7.89 10.03 18.44
C GLU A 331 9.35 9.62 18.71
N ASN A 332 10.18 10.56 19.16
CA ASN A 332 11.56 10.28 19.56
C ASN A 332 11.62 9.30 20.75
N GLU A 333 10.77 9.49 21.76
CA GLU A 333 10.67 8.56 22.89
C GLU A 333 10.22 7.16 22.46
N ARG A 334 9.23 7.08 21.57
CA ARG A 334 8.77 5.81 21.00
C ARG A 334 9.89 5.09 20.26
N GLU A 335 10.66 5.81 19.43
CA GLU A 335 11.78 5.22 18.70
C GLU A 335 12.88 4.71 19.63
N ALA A 336 13.18 5.45 20.71
CA ALA A 336 14.11 5.00 21.75
C ALA A 336 13.62 3.71 22.45
N LEU A 337 12.33 3.62 22.77
CA LEU A 337 11.73 2.41 23.37
C LEU A 337 11.79 1.21 22.43
N TRP A 338 11.56 1.39 21.13
CA TRP A 338 11.71 0.32 20.13
C TRP A 338 13.15 -0.20 20.08
N LYS A 339 14.14 0.70 20.08
CA LYS A 339 15.56 0.31 20.14
C LYS A 339 15.89 -0.49 21.40
N ILE A 340 15.36 -0.10 22.56
CA ILE A 340 15.52 -0.86 23.82
C ILE A 340 14.85 -2.24 23.72
N GLN A 341 13.65 -2.31 23.16
CA GLN A 341 12.92 -3.58 23.00
C GLN A 341 13.66 -4.55 22.08
N ASP A 342 14.25 -4.07 20.98
CA ASP A 342 15.04 -4.89 20.07
C ASP A 342 16.33 -5.41 20.74
N ILE A 343 17.00 -4.58 21.55
CA ILE A 343 18.14 -5.02 22.38
C ILE A 343 17.71 -6.11 23.37
N LEU A 344 16.55 -5.97 24.01
CA LEU A 344 16.04 -6.97 24.94
C LEU A 344 15.64 -8.27 24.23
N ARG A 345 14.97 -8.20 23.08
CA ARG A 345 14.61 -9.39 22.29
C ARG A 345 15.83 -10.15 21.80
N ALA A 346 16.86 -9.44 21.34
CA ALA A 346 18.13 -10.04 20.95
C ALA A 346 18.83 -10.77 22.11
N ARG A 347 18.57 -10.36 23.36
CA ARG A 347 19.15 -10.96 24.57
C ARG A 347 18.38 -12.16 25.12
N PHE A 348 17.11 -12.34 24.75
CA PHE A 348 16.23 -13.43 25.24
C PHE A 348 16.00 -14.56 24.23
N ILE A 349 16.52 -14.46 23.01
CA ILE A 349 16.45 -15.50 21.97
C ILE A 349 17.70 -16.42 21.98
N VAL A 350 18.64 -16.20 22.92
CA VAL A 350 19.72 -17.12 23.28
C VAL A 350 19.40 -17.69 24.66
#